data_AF-A0A4R6MA25-F1
#
_entry.id   AF-A0A4R6MA25-F1
#
_cell.length_a   1.000
_cell.length_b   1.000
_cell.length_c   1.000
_cell.angle_alpha   90.00
_cell.angle_beta   90.00
_cell.angle_gamma   90.00
#
_symmetry.space_group_name_H-M   'P 1'
#
loop_
_entity.id
_entity.type
_entity.pdbx_description
1 polymer ?
#
loop_
_entity_poly.entity_id
_entity_poly.type
_entity_poly.pdbx_seq_one_letter_code
_entity_poly.pdbx_strand_id
1 'polypeptide(L)'
;MNAQQAVNALINNPLAFLRKNALTPYAAPGRAAGTVQYRMVSTDDAVTRPGTVLGNLNTHNDGQRFKMRADNVEQGVNFQAVYIPVQNSDTLSFPHPLPNNGPRVMVTTQLTGCCMLMVKMGNVVGVSHLQPTGETGNALHARLGANLKVYGRPDYGNSRALFIGIRTGTRWRFYAQRIGDGYGRTILGAEEISL
;
A
#
# COMPACT_ATOMS: atom_id res chain seq x y z
N MET A 1 12.48 10.20 -11.44
CA MET A 1 12.08 8.81 -11.67
C MET A 1 10.65 8.86 -12.18
N ASN A 2 10.39 8.38 -13.39
CA ASN A 2 9.03 8.39 -13.98
C ASN A 2 8.18 7.21 -13.46
N ALA A 3 6.89 7.18 -13.78
CA ALA A 3 5.99 6.11 -13.31
C ALA A 3 6.43 4.69 -13.74
N GLN A 4 6.99 4.52 -14.94
CA GLN A 4 7.45 3.20 -15.41
C GLN A 4 8.63 2.69 -14.58
N GLN A 5 9.61 3.56 -14.35
CA GLN A 5 10.77 3.27 -13.51
C GLN A 5 10.32 2.98 -12.07
N ALA A 6 9.30 3.68 -11.56
CA ALA A 6 8.75 3.46 -10.23
C ALA A 6 8.10 2.08 -10.08
N VAL A 7 7.26 1.66 -11.04
CA VAL A 7 6.69 0.30 -11.03
C VAL A 7 7.79 -0.75 -11.04
N ASN A 8 8.79 -0.60 -11.92
CA ASN A 8 9.90 -1.53 -12.03
C ASN A 8 10.75 -1.56 -10.75
N ALA A 9 11.05 -0.40 -10.17
CA ALA A 9 11.82 -0.28 -8.93
C ALA A 9 11.07 -0.89 -7.74
N LEU A 10 9.76 -0.65 -7.64
CA LEU A 10 8.92 -1.25 -6.61
C LEU A 10 8.90 -2.78 -6.72
N ILE A 11 8.77 -3.33 -7.92
CA ILE A 11 8.68 -4.78 -8.12
C ILE A 11 10.03 -5.47 -7.89
N ASN A 12 11.14 -4.86 -8.32
CA ASN A 12 12.45 -5.50 -8.31
C ASN A 12 13.29 -5.19 -7.07
N ASN A 13 13.07 -4.04 -6.43
CA ASN A 13 13.75 -3.63 -5.20
C ASN A 13 12.82 -2.82 -4.27
N PRO A 14 11.74 -3.45 -3.76
CA PRO A 14 10.66 -2.77 -3.04
C PRO A 14 11.15 -1.99 -1.82
N LEU A 15 12.00 -2.59 -1.00
CA LEU A 15 12.47 -1.94 0.22
C LEU A 15 13.31 -0.70 -0.08
N ALA A 16 14.23 -0.77 -1.06
CA ALA A 16 15.01 0.40 -1.47
C ALA A 16 14.12 1.49 -2.09
N PHE A 17 13.10 1.11 -2.87
CA PHE A 17 12.13 2.04 -3.43
C PHE A 17 11.34 2.75 -2.33
N LEU A 18 10.76 2.01 -1.38
CA LEU A 18 9.95 2.53 -0.27
C LEU A 18 10.79 3.31 0.75
N ARG A 19 12.11 3.12 0.83
CA ARG A 19 12.95 3.99 1.67
C ARG A 19 13.16 5.38 1.08
N LYS A 20 13.04 5.52 -0.24
CA LYS A 20 13.38 6.76 -0.97
C LYS A 20 12.17 7.51 -1.50
N ASN A 21 11.05 6.84 -1.70
CA ASN A 21 9.90 7.43 -2.38
C ASN A 21 8.61 7.17 -1.60
N ALA A 22 7.87 8.23 -1.30
CA ALA A 22 6.55 8.13 -0.70
C ALA A 22 5.57 7.53 -1.73
N LEU A 23 4.87 6.48 -1.31
CA LEU A 23 3.88 5.79 -2.13
C LEU A 23 2.50 5.95 -1.49
N THR A 24 1.51 6.35 -2.28
CA THR A 24 0.12 6.46 -1.81
C THR A 24 -0.79 5.54 -2.64
N PRO A 25 -1.14 4.36 -2.12
CA PRO A 25 -2.15 3.52 -2.75
C PRO A 25 -3.56 4.03 -2.44
N TYR A 26 -4.43 3.99 -3.44
CA TYR A 26 -5.85 4.31 -3.29
C TYR A 26 -6.71 3.06 -3.43
N ALA A 27 -7.90 3.11 -2.82
CA ALA A 27 -8.90 2.07 -2.98
C ALA A 27 -9.30 1.91 -4.45
N ALA A 28 -9.84 0.73 -4.76
CA ALA A 28 -10.66 0.50 -5.94
C ALA A 28 -12.14 0.43 -5.48
N PRO A 29 -12.89 1.56 -5.47
CA PRO A 29 -14.24 1.60 -4.92
C PRO A 29 -15.17 0.61 -5.63
N GLY A 30 -16.02 -0.07 -4.87
CA GLY A 30 -16.97 -1.05 -5.40
C GLY A 30 -16.35 -2.36 -5.91
N ARG A 31 -15.02 -2.53 -5.84
CA ARG A 31 -14.34 -3.79 -6.20
C ARG A 31 -14.23 -4.71 -4.99
N ALA A 32 -14.51 -5.99 -5.20
CA ALA A 32 -14.16 -7.06 -4.26
C ALA A 32 -12.65 -7.32 -4.29
N ALA A 33 -12.17 -8.14 -3.35
CA ALA A 33 -10.78 -8.60 -3.35
C ALA A 33 -10.46 -9.38 -4.63
N GLY A 34 -9.34 -9.07 -5.28
CA GLY A 34 -8.92 -9.76 -6.52
C GLY A 34 -8.14 -8.87 -7.49
N THR A 35 -7.91 -9.38 -8.70
CA THR A 35 -7.12 -8.68 -9.73
C THR A 35 -7.84 -7.43 -10.23
N VAL A 36 -7.17 -6.29 -10.14
CA VAL A 36 -7.63 -4.98 -10.62
C VAL A 36 -6.52 -4.31 -11.42
N GLN A 37 -6.90 -3.58 -12.47
CA GLN A 37 -5.99 -2.74 -13.24
C GLN A 37 -5.70 -1.46 -12.45
N TYR A 38 -4.44 -1.23 -12.11
CA TYR A 38 -3.96 0.00 -11.50
C TYR A 38 -3.10 0.81 -12.47
N ARG A 39 -2.96 2.09 -12.16
CA ARG A 39 -2.00 3.01 -12.77
C ARG A 39 -1.08 3.58 -11.72
N MET A 40 0.21 3.57 -11.99
CA MET A 40 1.21 4.32 -11.25
C MET A 40 1.28 5.72 -11.84
N VAL A 41 1.07 6.74 -11.01
CA VAL A 41 1.16 8.15 -11.40
C VAL A 41 2.35 8.76 -10.68
N SER A 42 3.25 9.40 -11.43
CA SER A 42 4.33 10.24 -10.90
C SER A 42 3.91 11.70 -10.94
N THR A 43 4.28 12.48 -9.92
CA THR A 43 4.16 13.95 -9.96
C THR A 43 5.07 14.60 -11.00
N ASP A 44 6.10 13.86 -11.46
CA ASP A 44 7.06 14.31 -12.48
C ASP A 44 6.53 14.11 -13.92
N ASP A 45 5.47 13.32 -14.11
CA ASP A 45 4.87 13.04 -15.42
C ASP A 45 3.82 14.14 -15.74
N ALA A 46 4.29 15.27 -16.29
CA ALA A 46 3.53 16.38 -16.90
C ALA A 46 2.31 16.96 -16.13
N VAL A 47 2.56 17.89 -15.21
CA VAL A 47 1.63 19.01 -14.99
C VAL A 47 2.09 20.16 -15.90
N THR A 48 1.39 20.38 -17.02
CA THR A 48 1.51 21.64 -17.77
C THR A 48 1.01 22.75 -16.85
N ARG A 49 1.91 23.52 -16.23
CA ARG A 49 1.57 24.69 -15.41
C ARG A 49 1.40 25.89 -16.35
N PRO A 50 0.20 26.48 -16.51
CA PRO A 50 0.08 27.82 -17.07
C PRO A 50 0.61 28.78 -16.01
N GLY A 51 1.76 29.39 -16.23
CA GLY A 51 2.29 30.41 -15.31
C GLY A 51 3.81 30.44 -15.18
N THR A 52 4.51 30.77 -16.25
CA THR A 52 5.73 31.58 -16.14
C THR A 52 5.31 32.94 -15.61
N VAL A 53 5.61 33.23 -14.34
CA VAL A 53 5.81 34.54 -13.70
C VAL A 53 5.52 34.33 -12.21
N LEU A 54 6.58 34.10 -11.44
CA LEU A 54 6.84 34.54 -10.06
C LEU A 54 7.87 33.59 -9.44
N GLY A 55 9.00 34.17 -9.04
CA GLY A 55 10.27 33.51 -8.81
C GLY A 55 10.31 32.58 -7.60
N ASN A 56 11.29 31.67 -7.66
CA ASN A 56 11.98 30.94 -6.59
C ASN A 56 11.52 31.15 -5.14
N LEU A 57 10.27 30.82 -4.83
CA LEU A 57 9.77 30.68 -3.47
C LEU A 57 9.31 29.24 -3.27
N ASN A 58 10.19 28.49 -2.61
CA ASN A 58 9.96 27.20 -1.97
C ASN A 58 9.50 26.05 -2.89
N THR A 59 10.47 25.24 -3.30
CA THR A 59 10.27 23.87 -3.81
C THR A 59 9.61 22.98 -2.75
N HIS A 60 8.30 23.08 -2.58
CA HIS A 60 7.48 22.22 -1.72
C HIS A 60 6.65 21.22 -2.55
N ASN A 61 7.30 20.35 -3.34
CA ASN A 61 6.59 19.44 -4.26
C ASN A 61 6.60 17.93 -3.90
N ASP A 62 7.23 17.45 -2.83
CA ASP A 62 7.60 16.01 -2.79
C ASP A 62 6.88 15.15 -1.74
N GLY A 63 5.70 15.55 -1.28
CA GLY A 63 4.99 14.81 -0.23
C GLY A 63 4.40 13.47 -0.66
N GLN A 64 3.98 13.31 -1.91
CA GLN A 64 3.34 12.09 -2.42
C GLN A 64 3.76 11.85 -3.87
N ARG A 65 5.04 11.54 -4.06
CA ARG A 65 5.67 11.42 -5.37
C ARG A 65 4.97 10.40 -6.27
N PHE A 66 4.57 9.25 -5.70
CA PHE A 66 3.93 8.19 -6.45
C PHE A 66 2.56 7.82 -5.88
N LYS A 67 1.58 7.69 -6.78
CA LYS A 67 0.20 7.31 -6.44
C LYS A 67 -0.20 6.08 -7.24
N MET A 68 -0.88 5.12 -6.60
CA MET A 68 -1.51 3.99 -7.29
C MET A 68 -3.01 4.20 -7.34
N ARG A 69 -3.57 4.27 -8.55
CA ARG A 69 -4.98 4.54 -8.80
C ARG A 69 -5.62 3.40 -9.56
N ALA A 70 -6.73 2.88 -9.08
CA ALA A 70 -7.59 1.98 -9.84
C ALA A 70 -8.60 2.80 -10.65
N ASP A 71 -8.86 2.38 -11.89
CA ASP A 71 -9.90 2.89 -12.81
C ASP A 71 -9.85 4.42 -13.13
N ASN A 72 -10.31 4.83 -14.32
CA ASN A 72 -10.60 6.22 -14.74
C ASN A 72 -9.53 7.33 -14.58
N VAL A 73 -8.24 6.99 -14.48
CA VAL A 73 -7.16 8.00 -14.55
C VAL A 73 -6.51 7.94 -15.92
N GLU A 74 -6.55 9.01 -16.70
CA GLU A 74 -5.99 9.02 -18.07
C GLU A 74 -4.45 8.94 -18.10
N GLN A 75 -3.79 9.36 -17.02
CA GLN A 75 -2.33 9.46 -16.93
C GLN A 75 -1.71 8.32 -16.09
N GLY A 76 -0.43 8.04 -16.35
CA GLY A 76 0.36 7.05 -15.62
C GLY A 76 0.60 5.73 -16.35
N VAL A 77 1.29 4.82 -15.67
CA VAL A 77 1.70 3.51 -16.21
C VAL A 77 0.82 2.40 -15.66
N ASN A 78 0.21 1.64 -16.57
CA ASN A 78 -0.64 0.50 -16.26
C ASN A 78 0.16 -0.66 -15.62
N PHE A 79 -0.39 -1.25 -14.57
CA PHE A 79 0.04 -2.54 -14.01
C PHE A 79 -1.14 -3.25 -13.34
N GLN A 80 -1.13 -4.58 -13.31
CA GLN A 80 -2.14 -5.34 -12.56
C GLN A 80 -1.71 -5.53 -11.10
N ALA A 81 -2.66 -5.41 -10.19
CA ALA A 81 -2.47 -5.71 -8.79
C ALA A 81 -3.62 -6.53 -8.21
N VAL A 82 -3.33 -7.30 -7.16
CA VAL A 82 -4.37 -7.89 -6.31
C VAL A 82 -4.82 -6.81 -5.34
N TYR A 83 -6.05 -6.34 -5.47
CA TYR A 83 -6.65 -5.40 -4.53
C TYR A 83 -7.20 -6.13 -3.32
N ILE A 84 -6.93 -5.63 -2.12
CA ILE A 84 -7.50 -6.09 -0.86
C ILE A 84 -8.30 -4.93 -0.24
N PRO A 85 -9.65 -5.00 -0.22
CA PRO A 85 -10.49 -3.97 0.37
C PRO A 85 -10.42 -3.99 1.90
N VAL A 86 -10.72 -2.84 2.51
CA VAL A 86 -10.93 -2.74 3.95
C VAL A 86 -12.24 -3.42 4.32
N GLN A 87 -12.22 -4.25 5.36
CA GLN A 87 -13.38 -4.96 5.89
C GLN A 87 -13.51 -4.71 7.39
N ASN A 88 -14.73 -4.74 7.90
CA ASN A 88 -14.97 -4.63 9.34
C ASN A 88 -14.46 -5.89 10.06
N SER A 89 -13.80 -5.71 11.21
CA SER A 89 -13.19 -6.82 11.95
C SER A 89 -14.17 -7.79 12.61
N ASP A 90 -15.46 -7.43 12.67
CA ASP A 90 -16.57 -8.25 13.17
C ASP A 90 -17.27 -9.05 12.06
N THR A 91 -16.99 -8.75 10.79
CA THR A 91 -17.47 -9.55 9.67
C THR A 91 -16.57 -10.76 9.46
N LEU A 92 -17.15 -11.97 9.54
CA LEU A 92 -16.50 -13.23 9.18
C LEU A 92 -16.07 -13.16 7.69
N SER A 93 -14.84 -12.72 7.46
CA SER A 93 -14.21 -12.66 6.16
C SER A 93 -12.99 -13.58 6.16
N PHE A 94 -13.06 -14.64 5.36
CA PHE A 94 -11.89 -15.47 5.12
C PHE A 94 -10.79 -14.62 4.46
N PRO A 95 -9.51 -14.74 4.90
CA PRO A 95 -8.40 -14.09 4.23
C PRO A 95 -8.39 -14.41 2.73
N HIS A 96 -8.19 -13.38 1.91
CA HIS A 96 -8.16 -13.55 0.46
C HIS A 96 -6.86 -14.23 0.05
N PRO A 97 -6.89 -15.40 -0.61
CA PRO A 97 -5.69 -16.10 -1.02
C PRO A 97 -4.98 -15.33 -2.15
N LEU A 98 -3.71 -15.02 -1.96
CA LEU A 98 -2.90 -14.39 -3.00
C LEU A 98 -2.48 -15.42 -4.06
N PRO A 99 -2.56 -15.07 -5.36
CA PRO A 99 -2.27 -16.00 -6.45
C PRO A 99 -0.76 -16.26 -6.58
N ASN A 100 -0.40 -17.46 -7.04
CA ASN A 100 0.99 -17.83 -7.33
C ASN A 100 1.45 -17.44 -8.74
N ASN A 101 0.54 -16.93 -9.58
CA ASN A 101 0.77 -16.44 -10.94
C ASN A 101 -0.01 -15.12 -11.17
N GLY A 102 0.14 -14.51 -12.35
CA GLY A 102 -0.56 -13.27 -12.68
C GLY A 102 0.03 -12.03 -11.99
N PRO A 103 -0.76 -11.16 -11.35
CA PRO A 103 -0.29 -9.92 -10.74
C PRO A 103 0.91 -10.14 -9.80
N ARG A 104 1.81 -9.15 -9.77
CA ARG A 104 3.02 -9.18 -8.91
C ARG A 104 2.95 -8.20 -7.75
N VAL A 105 1.90 -7.40 -7.69
CA VAL A 105 1.70 -6.39 -6.65
C VAL A 105 0.37 -6.71 -5.96
N MET A 106 0.33 -6.61 -4.65
CA MET A 106 -0.90 -6.59 -3.86
C MET A 106 -1.02 -5.21 -3.25
N VAL A 107 -2.17 -4.57 -3.45
CA VAL A 107 -2.44 -3.19 -3.03
C VAL A 107 -3.62 -3.18 -2.07
N THR A 108 -3.47 -2.37 -1.04
CA THR A 108 -4.58 -1.96 -0.18
C THR A 108 -4.45 -0.47 0.16
N THR A 109 -5.45 0.11 0.83
CA THR A 109 -5.41 1.50 1.28
C THR A 109 -4.46 1.71 2.46
N GLN A 110 -4.21 2.96 2.82
CA GLN A 110 -3.41 3.29 4.01
C GLN A 110 -4.06 2.77 5.29
N LEU A 111 -3.21 2.36 6.23
CA LEU A 111 -3.54 1.96 7.59
C LEU A 111 -3.60 3.19 8.49
N THR A 112 -4.80 3.46 9.00
CA THR A 112 -5.10 4.53 9.97
C THR A 112 -5.83 3.94 11.17
N GLY A 113 -5.18 3.04 11.91
CA GLY A 113 -5.78 2.25 12.99
C GLY A 113 -6.18 0.83 12.57
N CYS A 114 -6.16 0.51 11.28
CA CYS A 114 -6.42 -0.82 10.75
C CYS A 114 -5.27 -1.81 10.99
N CYS A 115 -5.57 -3.09 10.82
CA CYS A 115 -4.61 -4.20 10.85
C CYS A 115 -4.61 -4.96 9.52
N MET A 116 -3.42 -5.34 9.08
CA MET A 116 -3.22 -6.31 8.01
C MET A 116 -2.98 -7.69 8.63
N LEU A 117 -3.87 -8.61 8.33
CA LEU A 117 -3.75 -10.00 8.70
C LEU A 117 -3.06 -10.77 7.57
N MET A 118 -2.12 -11.64 7.91
CA MET A 118 -1.44 -12.56 7.00
C MET A 118 -1.51 -13.98 7.56
N VAL A 119 -1.97 -14.93 6.75
CA VAL A 119 -2.16 -16.33 7.17
C VAL A 119 -1.63 -17.26 6.10
N LYS A 120 -0.88 -18.29 6.50
CA LYS A 120 -0.50 -19.37 5.58
C LYS A 120 -1.70 -20.28 5.34
N MET A 121 -2.11 -20.42 4.08
CA MET A 121 -3.22 -21.26 3.64
C MET A 121 -2.69 -22.35 2.72
N GLY A 122 -2.05 -23.37 3.30
CA GLY A 122 -1.31 -24.37 2.52
C GLY A 122 -0.10 -23.77 1.81
N ASN A 123 -0.11 -23.79 0.48
CA ASN A 123 0.97 -23.27 -0.38
C ASN A 123 0.80 -21.80 -0.79
N VAL A 124 -0.29 -21.15 -0.38
CA VAL A 124 -0.54 -19.73 -0.64
C VAL A 124 -0.60 -18.95 0.67
N VAL A 125 -0.50 -17.62 0.57
CA VAL A 125 -0.70 -16.71 1.70
C VAL A 125 -2.05 -16.02 1.52
N GLY A 126 -2.91 -16.10 2.52
CA GLY A 126 -4.13 -15.33 2.62
C GLY A 126 -3.89 -14.00 3.34
N VAL A 127 -4.56 -12.94 2.90
CA VAL A 127 -4.47 -11.61 3.52
C VAL A 127 -5.84 -10.95 3.71
N SER A 128 -5.97 -10.16 4.78
CA SER A 128 -7.13 -9.29 5.01
C SER A 128 -6.70 -7.92 5.51
N HIS A 129 -7.39 -6.86 5.08
CA HIS A 129 -7.29 -5.53 5.67
C HIS A 129 -8.50 -5.31 6.57
N LEU A 130 -8.28 -5.30 7.88
CA LEU A 130 -9.34 -5.22 8.88
C LEU A 130 -9.34 -3.85 9.57
N GLN A 131 -10.47 -3.15 9.50
CA GLN A 131 -10.72 -1.99 10.35
C GLN A 131 -11.35 -2.42 11.68
N PRO A 132 -10.95 -1.83 12.80
CA PRO A 132 -11.50 -2.17 14.10
C PRO A 132 -12.96 -1.74 14.21
N THR A 133 -13.82 -2.65 14.72
CA THR A 133 -15.25 -2.39 14.96
C THR A 133 -15.55 -2.54 16.45
N GLY A 134 -15.99 -1.46 17.10
CA GLY A 134 -16.28 -1.47 18.54
C GLY A 134 -15.05 -1.62 19.44
N GLU A 135 -13.84 -1.57 18.87
CA GLU A 135 -12.56 -1.67 19.58
C GLU A 135 -11.53 -0.69 19.00
N THR A 136 -10.36 -0.55 19.64
CA THR A 136 -9.26 0.25 19.10
C THR A 136 -8.38 -0.59 18.17
N GLY A 137 -7.58 0.06 17.31
CA GLY A 137 -6.59 -0.64 16.49
C GLY A 137 -5.56 -1.44 17.30
N ASN A 138 -5.23 -0.99 18.52
CA ASN A 138 -4.35 -1.73 19.43
C ASN A 138 -5.03 -2.99 19.98
N ALA A 139 -6.32 -2.89 20.35
CA ALA A 139 -7.11 -4.02 20.82
C ALA A 139 -7.29 -5.07 19.70
N LEU A 140 -7.63 -4.63 18.48
CA LEU A 140 -7.72 -5.48 17.31
C LEU A 140 -6.40 -6.23 17.05
N HIS A 141 -5.28 -5.49 17.07
CA HIS A 141 -3.96 -6.09 16.88
C HIS A 141 -3.66 -7.16 17.93
N ALA A 142 -3.90 -6.88 19.22
CA ALA A 142 -3.67 -7.83 20.30
C ALA A 142 -4.56 -9.09 20.16
N ARG A 143 -5.84 -8.91 19.82
CA ARG A 143 -6.80 -9.99 19.61
C ARG A 143 -6.41 -10.91 18.46
N LEU A 144 -5.98 -10.36 17.32
CA LEU A 144 -5.56 -11.13 16.15
C LEU A 144 -4.15 -11.74 16.32
N GLY A 145 -3.23 -10.97 16.91
CA GLY A 145 -1.81 -11.31 17.04
C GLY A 145 -1.53 -12.46 18.01
N ALA A 146 -2.51 -12.85 18.83
CA ALA A 146 -2.38 -14.01 19.71
C ALA A 146 -2.09 -15.32 18.95
N ASN A 147 -2.60 -15.45 17.71
CA ASN A 147 -2.51 -16.70 16.95
C ASN A 147 -2.04 -16.51 15.50
N LEU A 148 -1.98 -15.27 15.01
CA LEU A 148 -1.79 -14.97 13.59
C LEU A 148 -0.71 -13.92 13.39
N LYS A 149 -0.12 -13.87 12.18
CA LYS A 149 0.79 -12.79 11.82
C LYS A 149 -0.03 -11.55 11.47
N VAL A 150 0.21 -10.47 12.20
CA VAL A 150 -0.49 -9.19 12.03
C VAL A 150 0.53 -8.08 11.87
N TYR A 151 0.18 -7.09 11.05
CA TYR A 151 0.83 -5.78 11.03
C TYR A 151 -0.26 -4.73 11.27
N GLY A 152 -0.23 -4.06 12.41
CA GLY A 152 -1.31 -3.19 12.88
C GLY A 152 -0.81 -1.99 13.67
N ARG A 153 -1.73 -1.35 14.40
CA ARG A 153 -1.49 -0.05 15.05
C ARG A 153 -0.21 0.01 15.91
N PRO A 154 0.15 -1.02 16.71
CA PRO A 154 1.40 -1.00 17.47
C PRO A 154 2.65 -0.92 16.59
N ASP A 155 2.66 -1.52 15.40
CA ASP A 155 3.84 -1.60 14.52
C ASP A 155 4.17 -0.25 13.86
N TYR A 156 3.15 0.52 13.49
CA TYR A 156 3.32 1.86 12.91
C TYR A 156 3.09 3.01 13.92
N GLY A 157 2.92 2.69 15.20
CA GLY A 157 2.78 3.66 16.29
C GLY A 157 1.70 4.71 16.01
N ASN A 158 1.99 5.98 16.32
CA ASN A 158 1.05 7.08 16.09
C ASN A 158 0.95 7.52 14.62
N SER A 159 1.77 6.97 13.73
CA SER A 159 1.85 7.34 12.32
C SER A 159 0.74 6.71 11.48
N ARG A 160 0.74 6.98 10.18
CA ARG A 160 0.02 6.17 9.18
C ARG A 160 1.01 5.19 8.56
N ALA A 161 0.52 4.11 7.97
CA ALA A 161 1.37 3.24 7.16
C ALA A 161 0.68 2.87 5.87
N LEU A 162 1.45 2.60 4.83
CA LEU A 162 0.99 1.73 3.74
C LEU A 162 1.47 0.31 4.01
N PHE A 163 0.75 -0.65 3.45
CA PHE A 163 1.15 -2.05 3.40
C PHE A 163 1.00 -2.53 1.96
N ILE A 164 2.02 -3.23 1.45
CA ILE A 164 2.06 -3.69 0.07
C ILE A 164 2.67 -5.08 -0.01
N GLY A 165 2.08 -5.96 -0.81
CA GLY A 165 2.66 -7.25 -1.15
C GLY A 165 3.36 -7.20 -2.48
N ILE A 166 4.52 -7.84 -2.61
CA ILE A 166 5.25 -8.02 -3.86
C ILE A 166 5.56 -9.50 -4.06
N ARG A 167 5.22 -10.01 -5.24
CA ARG A 167 5.48 -11.39 -5.63
C ARG A 167 6.81 -11.50 -6.39
N THR A 168 7.73 -12.29 -5.84
CA THR A 168 9.01 -12.65 -6.46
C THR A 168 9.01 -14.16 -6.73
N GLY A 169 8.97 -14.53 -8.00
CA GLY A 169 8.69 -15.93 -8.38
C GLY A 169 7.29 -16.35 -7.90
N THR A 170 7.20 -17.45 -7.16
CA THR A 170 5.93 -17.93 -6.58
C THR A 170 5.69 -17.45 -5.14
N ARG A 171 6.60 -16.63 -4.57
CA ARG A 171 6.54 -16.23 -3.16
C ARG A 171 6.11 -14.78 -3.02
N TRP A 172 5.21 -14.54 -2.08
CA TRP A 172 4.82 -13.20 -1.65
C TRP A 172 5.70 -12.72 -0.51
N ARG A 173 6.15 -11.47 -0.61
CA ARG A 173 6.82 -10.72 0.46
C ARG A 173 6.03 -9.46 0.74
N PHE A 174 6.02 -9.03 1.99
CA PHE A 174 5.22 -7.90 2.42
C PHE A 174 6.11 -6.80 2.92
N TYR A 175 5.74 -5.56 2.63
CA TYR A 175 6.48 -4.39 3.00
C TYR A 175 5.55 -3.35 3.57
N ALA A 176 6.04 -2.58 4.53
CA ALA A 176 5.36 -1.42 5.02
C ALA A 176 6.24 -0.17 4.90
N GLN A 177 5.59 0.97 4.74
CA GLN A 177 6.24 2.28 4.84
C GLN A 177 5.43 3.11 5.83
N ARG A 178 6.09 3.55 6.90
CA ARG A 178 5.54 4.48 7.88
C ARG A 178 5.64 5.89 7.34
N ILE A 179 4.53 6.60 7.43
CA ILE A 179 4.38 7.95 6.89
C ILE A 179 3.98 8.88 8.02
N GLY A 180 4.76 9.94 8.20
CA GLY A 180 4.55 10.95 9.23
C GLY A 180 3.28 11.75 9.05
N ASP A 181 2.90 12.38 10.14
CA ASP A 181 1.84 13.35 10.27
C ASP A 181 2.17 14.65 9.50
N GLY A 182 1.21 15.09 8.68
CA GLY A 182 1.39 16.17 7.69
C GLY A 182 1.14 15.66 6.27
N TYR A 183 -0.13 15.43 5.92
CA TYR A 183 -0.60 15.07 4.55
C TYR A 183 0.18 13.95 3.83
N GLY A 184 0.88 13.08 4.57
CA GLY A 184 1.66 11.98 4.00
C GLY A 184 3.07 12.35 3.52
N ARG A 185 3.65 13.46 4.02
CA ARG A 185 4.83 14.12 3.42
C ARG A 185 6.21 13.57 3.85
N THR A 186 6.30 12.77 4.92
CA THR A 186 7.59 12.32 5.47
C THR A 186 7.64 10.81 5.60
N ILE A 187 8.65 10.18 5.00
CA ILE A 187 8.93 8.74 5.22
C ILE A 187 9.64 8.60 6.57
N LEU A 188 8.99 7.94 7.53
CA LEU A 188 9.58 7.66 8.84
C LEU A 188 10.33 6.32 8.87
N GLY A 189 10.11 5.48 7.86
CA GLY A 189 10.82 4.22 7.67
C GLY A 189 10.08 3.30 6.72
N ALA A 190 10.80 2.31 6.21
CA ALA A 190 10.23 1.21 5.46
C ALA A 190 10.93 -0.10 5.81
N GLU A 191 10.17 -1.18 5.83
CA GLU A 191 10.60 -2.50 6.29
C GLU A 191 9.97 -3.64 5.49
N GLU A 192 10.61 -4.80 5.52
CA GLU A 192 10.04 -6.06 5.05
C GLU A 192 9.44 -6.81 6.25
N ILE A 193 8.24 -7.34 6.09
CA ILE A 193 7.51 -8.05 7.12
C ILE A 193 7.71 -9.55 6.91
N SER A 194 8.37 -10.19 7.87
CA SER A 194 8.59 -11.64 7.86
C SER A 194 7.31 -12.38 8.23
N LEU A 195 6.93 -13.34 7.38
CA LEU A 195 5.82 -14.27 7.58
C LEU A 195 6.31 -15.59 8.17
#